data_AF-A0A950R1R2-F1
#
_entry.id   AF-A0A950R1R2-F1
#
_cell.length_a   1.000
_cell.length_b   1.000
_cell.length_c   1.000
_cell.angle_alpha   90.00
_cell.angle_beta   90.00
_cell.angle_gamma   90.00
#
_symmetry.space_group_name_H-M   'P 1'
#
loop_
_entity.id
_entity.type
_entity.pdbx_description
1 polymer ?
#
loop_
_entity_poly.entity_id
_entity_poly.type
_entity_poly.pdbx_seq_one_letter_code
_entity_poly.pdbx_strand_id
1 'polypeptide(L)'
;GKFVHDFDTIELHGPVPTEIDIVFLNEQAFDASFQAWSTSKLLCEGNGIDARRNVEWPQSPDERALGEQARKQNHRFFPILGGCYTAGCRFAIGDKRQCKPHGKLTFQLMNAPTLGGSCQFDTTGFRSIAQLAGSLDQIRLMTGRGNPEAGSVAGIPLKFVLRPYKVQVGEKSSIQYGVSLEFRAKSLEEMARLLHAHTAEFRQLLALPAPTSGIESEPVSVLPEEESYLPEEAPGDPGAMETQEEAVEAAAMTGEFYGLFPEERGVEPPPAHDAPVSNMPRRRSDTAHQEALA
;
A
#
# COMPACT_ATOMS: atom_id res chain seq x y z
N GLY A 1 -8.37 12.81 -17.88
CA GLY A 1 -9.82 12.56 -17.79
C GLY A 1 -10.47 13.73 -17.08
N LYS A 2 -11.73 14.05 -17.39
CA LYS A 2 -12.51 14.95 -16.53
C LYS A 2 -13.02 14.10 -15.37
N PHE A 3 -12.66 14.44 -14.14
CA PHE A 3 -13.22 13.82 -12.96
C PHE A 3 -14.67 14.29 -12.83
N VAL A 4 -15.61 13.34 -12.70
CA VAL A 4 -17.02 13.62 -12.43
C VAL A 4 -17.25 13.37 -10.95
N HIS A 5 -17.94 14.29 -10.29
CA HIS A 5 -18.32 14.11 -8.89
C HIS A 5 -19.39 13.02 -8.80
N ASP A 6 -19.13 12.04 -7.93
CA ASP A 6 -20.12 11.03 -7.56
C ASP A 6 -20.91 11.56 -6.35
N PHE A 7 -22.07 12.16 -6.63
CA PHE A 7 -22.90 12.79 -5.60
C PHE A 7 -23.54 11.76 -4.67
N ASP A 8 -23.84 10.55 -5.15
CA ASP A 8 -24.47 9.50 -4.34
C ASP A 8 -23.49 9.04 -3.24
N THR A 9 -22.23 8.81 -3.61
CA THR A 9 -21.18 8.47 -2.65
C THR A 9 -20.89 9.64 -1.68
N ILE A 10 -20.95 10.88 -2.16
CA ILE A 10 -20.78 12.07 -1.31
C ILE A 10 -21.93 12.21 -0.31
N GLU A 11 -23.17 11.92 -0.68
CA GLU A 11 -24.31 12.00 0.22
C GLU A 11 -24.22 10.94 1.33
N LEU A 12 -23.78 9.72 1.00
CA LEU A 12 -23.63 8.62 1.94
C LEU A 12 -22.54 8.86 3.01
N HIS A 13 -21.44 9.51 2.65
CA HIS A 13 -20.32 9.75 3.56
C HIS A 13 -20.27 11.19 4.11
N GLY A 14 -21.07 12.08 3.56
CA GLY A 14 -21.02 13.51 3.82
C GLY A 14 -19.95 14.23 2.97
N PRO A 15 -20.03 15.58 2.89
CA PRO A 15 -19.18 16.36 1.99
C PRO A 15 -17.72 16.46 2.43
N VAL A 16 -17.44 16.32 3.73
CA VAL A 16 -16.08 16.41 4.30
C VAL A 16 -15.94 15.38 5.42
N PRO A 17 -15.89 14.07 5.09
CA PRO A 17 -15.81 13.04 6.09
C PRO A 17 -14.44 13.06 6.76
N THR A 18 -14.43 13.04 8.10
CA THR A 18 -13.20 12.83 8.89
C THR A 18 -12.95 11.36 9.18
N GLU A 19 -13.98 10.52 9.07
CA GLU A 19 -13.90 9.07 9.23
C GLU A 19 -14.72 8.41 8.11
N ILE A 20 -14.16 7.41 7.44
CA ILE A 20 -14.88 6.57 6.48
C ILE A 20 -14.56 5.09 6.74
N ASP A 21 -15.57 4.24 6.57
CA ASP A 21 -15.42 2.79 6.69
C ASP A 21 -14.99 2.21 5.33
N ILE A 22 -13.85 1.52 5.33
CA ILE A 22 -13.20 0.98 4.13
C ILE A 22 -12.89 -0.50 4.29
N VAL A 23 -12.71 -1.19 3.17
CA VAL A 23 -12.22 -2.56 3.11
C VAL A 23 -11.22 -2.70 1.97
N PHE A 24 -10.21 -3.56 2.16
CA PHE A 24 -9.27 -3.92 1.10
C PHE A 24 -9.72 -5.20 0.40
N LEU A 25 -9.70 -5.20 -0.93
CA LEU A 25 -9.96 -6.41 -1.71
C LEU A 25 -8.69 -7.23 -1.96
N ASN A 26 -7.53 -6.57 -1.89
CA ASN A 26 -6.23 -7.15 -2.18
C ASN A 26 -5.30 -7.00 -0.97
N GLU A 27 -4.34 -7.92 -0.83
CA GLU A 27 -3.34 -7.88 0.24
C GLU A 27 -2.33 -6.73 0.09
N GLN A 28 -2.13 -6.28 -1.15
CA GLN A 28 -1.26 -5.16 -1.49
C GLN A 28 -2.09 -3.88 -1.67
N ALA A 29 -2.68 -3.41 -0.56
CA ALA A 29 -3.55 -2.23 -0.55
C ALA A 29 -2.78 -0.90 -0.59
N PHE A 30 -1.53 -0.88 -0.14
CA PHE A 30 -0.72 0.32 -0.01
C PHE A 30 0.62 0.17 -0.70
N ASP A 31 0.98 1.18 -1.49
CA ASP A 31 2.29 1.32 -2.12
C ASP A 31 2.89 2.65 -1.69
N ALA A 32 4.15 2.62 -1.27
CA ALA A 32 4.90 3.78 -0.85
C ALA A 32 6.26 3.80 -1.53
N SER A 33 6.53 4.88 -2.25
CA SER A 33 7.80 5.08 -2.93
C SER A 33 8.22 6.54 -2.93
N PHE A 34 9.51 6.78 -3.01
CA PHE A 34 10.07 8.11 -3.23
C PHE A 34 10.01 8.42 -4.72
N GLN A 35 9.29 9.48 -5.10
CA GLN A 35 9.10 9.83 -6.49
C GLN A 35 9.54 11.27 -6.76
N ALA A 36 10.27 11.47 -7.86
CA ALA A 36 10.57 12.78 -8.42
C ALA A 36 9.81 12.93 -9.74
N TRP A 37 8.95 13.94 -9.81
CA TRP A 37 8.12 14.24 -10.98
C TRP A 37 8.55 15.56 -11.62
N SER A 38 8.58 15.57 -12.95
CA SER A 38 8.41 16.78 -13.74
C SER A 38 6.92 17.12 -13.82
N THR A 39 6.53 18.14 -14.59
CA THR A 39 5.14 18.55 -14.79
C THR A 39 4.22 17.39 -15.24
N SER A 40 4.74 16.43 -16.00
CA SER A 40 3.93 15.31 -16.52
C SER A 40 4.68 13.97 -16.61
N LYS A 41 5.94 13.91 -16.18
CA LYS A 41 6.80 12.75 -16.36
C LYS A 41 7.45 12.33 -15.05
N LEU A 42 7.43 11.03 -14.77
CA LEU A 42 8.20 10.43 -13.68
C LEU A 42 9.69 10.45 -14.07
N LEU A 43 10.47 11.18 -13.28
CA LEU A 43 11.91 11.35 -13.48
C LEU A 43 12.72 10.32 -12.69
N CYS A 44 12.28 10.00 -11.48
CA CYS A 44 12.94 9.03 -10.61
C CYS A 44 11.93 8.42 -9.65
N GLU A 45 12.12 7.16 -9.31
CA GLU A 45 11.34 6.43 -8.32
C GLU A 45 12.27 5.57 -7.47
N GLY A 46 12.01 5.41 -6.19
CA GLY A 46 12.84 4.57 -5.34
C GLY A 46 12.11 4.01 -4.14
N ASN A 47 12.66 2.93 -3.59
CA ASN A 47 12.13 2.21 -2.43
C ASN A 47 12.73 2.71 -1.11
N GLY A 48 13.54 3.77 -1.15
CA GLY A 48 14.26 4.30 0.01
C GLY A 48 15.72 3.89 0.06
N ILE A 49 16.12 2.76 -0.55
CA ILE A 49 17.50 2.27 -0.65
C ILE A 49 18.02 2.46 -2.08
N ASP A 50 17.34 1.82 -3.03
CA ASP A 50 17.62 1.87 -4.45
C ASP A 50 16.63 2.78 -5.17
N ALA A 51 17.04 3.26 -6.34
CA ALA A 51 16.20 4.06 -7.19
C ALA A 51 16.31 3.62 -8.64
N ARG A 52 15.26 3.87 -9.42
CA ARG A 52 15.27 3.84 -10.88
C ARG A 52 15.09 5.25 -11.39
N ARG A 53 15.94 5.67 -12.33
CA ARG A 53 15.93 7.03 -12.90
C ARG A 53 15.66 6.98 -14.39
N ASN A 54 14.92 7.95 -14.88
CA ASN A 54 14.57 8.07 -16.28
C ASN A 54 15.81 8.37 -17.11
N VAL A 55 15.97 7.72 -18.26
CA VAL A 55 17.09 7.92 -19.20
C VAL A 55 17.22 9.36 -19.71
N GLU A 56 16.14 10.15 -19.65
CA GLU A 56 16.14 11.57 -20.00
C GLU A 56 16.71 12.47 -18.88
N TRP A 57 16.97 11.93 -17.69
CA TRP A 57 17.38 12.70 -16.51
C TRP A 57 18.67 12.23 -15.80
N PRO A 58 19.76 11.88 -16.52
CA PRO A 58 21.02 11.53 -15.88
C PRO A 58 21.72 12.77 -15.29
N GLN A 59 22.35 12.61 -14.15
CA GLN A 59 22.89 13.73 -13.35
C GLN A 59 24.40 13.66 -13.13
N SER A 60 25.03 12.55 -13.48
CA SER A 60 26.49 12.37 -13.49
C SER A 60 26.94 11.77 -14.83
N PRO A 61 28.23 11.87 -15.18
CA PRO A 61 28.77 11.20 -16.37
C PRO A 61 28.54 9.68 -16.34
N ASP A 62 28.68 9.04 -15.18
CA ASP A 62 28.47 7.60 -15.01
C ASP A 62 27.00 7.22 -15.24
N GLU A 63 26.06 8.03 -14.73
CA GLU A 63 24.63 7.85 -14.98
C GLU A 63 24.28 8.05 -16.46
N ARG A 64 25.00 8.89 -17.20
CA ARG A 64 24.79 9.04 -18.65
C ARG A 64 25.16 7.76 -19.39
N ALA A 65 26.27 7.12 -19.03
CA ALA A 65 26.66 5.84 -19.62
C ALA A 65 25.61 4.74 -19.34
N LEU A 66 25.13 4.66 -18.09
CA LEU A 66 24.04 3.75 -17.71
C LEU A 66 22.74 4.04 -18.45
N GLY A 67 22.38 5.32 -18.60
CA GLY A 67 21.20 5.76 -19.34
C GLY A 67 21.29 5.45 -20.84
N GLU A 68 22.47 5.59 -21.46
CA GLU A 68 22.71 5.21 -22.85
C GLU A 68 22.61 3.69 -23.05
N GLN A 69 23.14 2.90 -22.11
CA GLN A 69 23.00 1.45 -22.14
C GLN A 69 21.54 1.01 -22.02
N ALA A 70 20.80 1.57 -21.06
CA ALA A 70 19.36 1.32 -20.89
C ALA A 70 18.57 1.73 -22.14
N ARG A 71 18.92 2.86 -22.78
CA ARG A 71 18.29 3.31 -24.02
C ARG A 71 18.55 2.36 -25.19
N LYS A 72 19.76 1.80 -25.32
CA LYS A 72 20.08 0.76 -26.31
C LYS A 72 19.27 -0.51 -26.08
N GLN A 73 18.94 -0.82 -24.83
CA GLN A 73 18.09 -1.94 -24.42
C GLN A 73 16.57 -1.62 -24.46
N ASN A 74 16.17 -0.44 -24.97
CA ASN A 74 14.79 0.04 -24.96
C ASN A 74 14.14 0.15 -23.57
N HIS A 75 14.95 0.29 -22.51
CA HIS A 75 14.46 0.58 -21.18
C HIS A 75 14.31 2.09 -20.96
N ARG A 76 13.19 2.49 -20.35
CA ARG A 76 12.89 3.90 -20.02
C ARG A 76 13.59 4.38 -18.75
N PHE A 77 14.00 3.44 -17.91
CA PHE A 77 14.65 3.71 -16.63
C PHE A 77 15.94 2.89 -16.51
N PHE A 78 16.92 3.43 -15.80
CA PHE A 78 18.13 2.72 -15.40
C PHE A 78 18.20 2.64 -13.86
N PRO A 79 18.75 1.54 -13.30
CA PRO A 79 18.88 1.38 -11.86
C PRO A 79 20.01 2.25 -11.29
N ILE A 80 19.81 2.71 -10.06
CA ILE A 80 20.78 3.41 -9.23
C ILE A 80 20.81 2.69 -7.89
N LEU A 81 21.85 1.87 -7.70
CA LEU A 81 22.05 1.09 -6.49
C LEU A 81 22.53 2.00 -5.35
N GLY A 82 21.92 1.89 -4.18
CA GLY A 82 22.29 2.70 -3.01
C GLY A 82 22.22 4.21 -3.26
N GLY A 83 21.28 4.68 -4.08
CA GLY A 83 21.17 6.08 -4.50
C GLY A 83 19.90 6.81 -4.05
N CYS A 84 19.14 6.22 -3.13
CA CYS A 84 17.86 6.76 -2.67
C CYS A 84 17.96 7.46 -1.29
N TYR A 85 16.83 7.60 -0.59
CA TYR A 85 16.69 8.41 0.62
C TYR A 85 17.68 8.04 1.74
N THR A 86 17.83 6.75 2.07
CA THR A 86 18.70 6.29 3.16
C THR A 86 20.18 6.54 2.86
N ALA A 87 20.56 6.51 1.59
CA ALA A 87 21.93 6.76 1.14
C ALA A 87 22.26 8.26 0.96
N GLY A 88 21.40 9.17 1.42
CA GLY A 88 21.69 10.60 1.35
C GLY A 88 21.40 11.24 -0.01
N CYS A 89 20.42 10.73 -0.77
CA CYS A 89 20.10 11.27 -2.09
C CYS A 89 19.85 12.79 -2.07
N ARG A 90 20.63 13.53 -2.87
CA ARG A 90 20.53 15.00 -2.98
C ARG A 90 19.13 15.50 -3.34
N PHE A 91 18.35 14.71 -4.08
CA PHE A 91 17.01 15.09 -4.54
C PHE A 91 15.95 14.93 -3.46
N ALA A 92 16.19 14.08 -2.47
CA ALA A 92 15.25 13.82 -1.39
C ALA A 92 15.58 14.63 -0.12
N ILE A 93 16.88 14.78 0.20
CA ILE A 93 17.34 15.41 1.46
C ILE A 93 17.87 16.83 1.26
N GLY A 94 18.45 17.13 0.09
CA GLY A 94 19.13 18.41 -0.18
C GLY A 94 18.21 19.63 -0.24
N ASP A 95 18.81 20.81 -0.43
CA ASP A 95 18.11 22.11 -0.37
C ASP A 95 16.99 22.24 -1.43
N LYS A 96 17.18 21.62 -2.59
CA LYS A 96 16.18 21.55 -3.67
C LYS A 96 15.52 20.18 -3.68
N ARG A 97 14.60 19.94 -2.73
CA ARG A 97 13.82 18.70 -2.63
C ARG A 97 12.88 18.55 -3.83
N GLN A 98 13.33 17.81 -4.83
CA GLN A 98 12.55 17.44 -6.02
C GLN A 98 11.91 16.06 -5.89
N CYS A 99 12.47 15.22 -5.03
CA CYS A 99 11.94 13.91 -4.69
C CYS A 99 11.10 14.01 -3.41
N LYS A 100 9.86 13.53 -3.47
CA LYS A 100 8.95 13.48 -2.33
C LYS A 100 8.50 12.05 -2.09
N PRO A 101 8.22 11.66 -0.84
CA PRO A 101 7.55 10.39 -0.60
C PRO A 101 6.15 10.47 -1.20
N HIS A 102 5.70 9.39 -1.83
CA HIS A 102 4.37 9.25 -2.41
C HIS A 102 3.78 7.94 -1.88
N GLY A 103 2.63 8.03 -1.22
CA GLY A 103 1.86 6.88 -0.77
C GLY A 103 0.56 6.81 -1.54
N LYS A 104 0.27 5.64 -2.11
CA LYS A 104 -0.97 5.33 -2.80
C LYS A 104 -1.68 4.22 -2.06
N LEU A 105 -2.85 4.52 -1.51
CA LEU A 105 -3.74 3.56 -0.86
C LEU A 105 -4.92 3.26 -1.79
N THR A 106 -5.20 1.99 -2.04
CA THR A 106 -6.33 1.54 -2.86
C THR A 106 -7.29 0.73 -2.00
N PHE A 107 -8.58 1.08 -2.00
CA PHE A 107 -9.58 0.48 -1.12
C PHE A 107 -10.99 0.55 -1.72
N GLN A 108 -11.93 -0.10 -1.06
CA GLN A 108 -13.36 0.03 -1.31
C GLN A 108 -14.08 0.68 -0.15
N LEU A 109 -15.13 1.45 -0.47
CA LEU A 109 -16.03 2.02 0.52
C LEU A 109 -17.05 0.96 0.96
N MET A 110 -17.23 0.80 2.27
CA MET A 110 -18.16 -0.19 2.82
C MET A 110 -19.63 0.13 2.52
N ASN A 111 -19.98 1.42 2.49
CA ASN A 111 -21.37 1.87 2.29
C ASN A 111 -21.74 2.07 0.81
N ALA A 112 -20.78 1.89 -0.11
CA ALA A 112 -20.99 1.99 -1.55
C ALA A 112 -20.05 1.02 -2.29
N PRO A 113 -20.16 -0.32 -2.04
CA PRO A 113 -19.27 -1.28 -2.69
C PRO A 113 -19.61 -1.35 -4.19
N THR A 114 -18.63 -1.02 -5.03
CA THR A 114 -18.78 -1.11 -6.49
C THR A 114 -17.81 -2.14 -7.06
N LEU A 115 -18.33 -3.18 -7.70
CA LEU A 115 -17.50 -4.18 -8.37
C LEU A 115 -16.92 -3.57 -9.65
N GLY A 116 -15.59 -3.51 -9.76
CA GLY A 116 -14.88 -2.86 -10.87
C GLY A 116 -14.59 -1.37 -10.68
N GLY A 117 -15.17 -0.73 -9.67
CA GLY A 117 -14.70 0.56 -9.15
C GLY A 117 -13.69 0.33 -8.03
N SER A 118 -12.73 1.23 -7.83
CA SER A 118 -11.87 1.23 -6.64
C SER A 118 -11.57 2.66 -6.23
N CYS A 119 -11.58 2.94 -4.94
CA CYS A 119 -11.18 4.25 -4.42
C CYS A 119 -9.66 4.29 -4.24
N GLN A 120 -9.07 5.44 -4.54
CA GLN A 120 -7.64 5.69 -4.40
C GLN A 120 -7.42 6.93 -3.54
N PHE A 121 -6.51 6.84 -2.57
CA PHE A 121 -6.03 7.96 -1.79
C PHE A 121 -4.52 8.13 -2.01
N ASP A 122 -4.14 9.28 -2.55
CA ASP A 122 -2.75 9.64 -2.78
C ASP A 122 -2.30 10.69 -1.75
N THR A 123 -1.13 10.48 -1.16
CA THR A 123 -0.54 11.42 -0.21
C THR A 123 0.95 11.58 -0.43
N THR A 124 1.46 12.79 -0.21
CA THR A 124 2.90 13.07 -0.17
C THR A 124 3.42 13.35 1.24
N GLY A 125 2.59 13.11 2.26
CA GLY A 125 2.93 13.37 3.66
C GLY A 125 3.69 12.20 4.28
N PHE A 126 4.94 12.42 4.69
CA PHE A 126 5.77 11.37 5.31
C PHE A 126 5.08 10.74 6.53
N ARG A 127 4.43 11.56 7.35
CA ARG A 127 3.71 11.09 8.55
C ARG A 127 2.53 10.18 8.20
N SER A 128 1.69 10.58 7.25
CA SER A 128 0.55 9.76 6.81
C SER A 128 1.04 8.44 6.22
N ILE A 129 2.08 8.47 5.40
CA ILE A 129 2.67 7.26 4.80
C ILE A 129 3.17 6.30 5.89
N ALA A 130 3.93 6.80 6.86
CA ALA A 130 4.44 5.99 7.96
C ALA A 130 3.31 5.44 8.85
N GLN A 131 2.26 6.23 9.11
CA GLN A 131 1.10 5.80 9.87
C GLN A 131 0.31 4.70 9.14
N LEU A 132 0.07 4.85 7.83
CA LEU A 132 -0.62 3.84 7.03
C LEU A 132 0.17 2.53 6.96
N ALA A 133 1.47 2.61 6.65
CA ALA A 133 2.34 1.43 6.62
C ALA A 133 2.37 0.72 7.98
N GLY A 134 2.60 1.47 9.07
CA GLY A 134 2.64 0.91 10.41
C GLY A 134 1.33 0.26 10.86
N SER A 135 0.18 0.87 10.54
CA SER A 135 -1.13 0.27 10.82
C SER A 135 -1.33 -1.04 10.06
N LEU A 136 -0.94 -1.11 8.79
CA LEU A 136 -1.05 -2.33 7.98
C LEU A 136 -0.15 -3.45 8.50
N ASP A 137 1.08 -3.12 8.89
CA ASP A 137 2.01 -4.10 9.45
C ASP A 137 1.50 -4.67 10.79
N GLN A 138 0.89 -3.83 11.63
CA GLN A 138 0.24 -4.29 12.87
C GLN A 138 -0.94 -5.23 12.60
N ILE A 139 -1.78 -4.91 11.61
CA ILE A 139 -2.91 -5.78 11.22
C ILE A 139 -2.39 -7.12 10.68
N ARG A 140 -1.35 -7.11 9.84
CA ARG A 140 -0.69 -8.33 9.34
C ARG A 140 -0.10 -9.16 10.48
N LEU A 141 0.56 -8.51 11.43
CA LEU A 141 1.12 -9.19 12.60
C LEU A 141 0.05 -9.89 13.44
N MET A 142 -1.07 -9.22 13.70
CA MET A 142 -2.19 -9.79 14.48
C MET A 142 -2.89 -10.92 13.73
N THR A 143 -3.23 -10.71 12.47
CA THR A 143 -3.94 -11.71 11.64
C THR A 143 -3.08 -12.93 11.34
N GLY A 144 -1.76 -12.75 11.19
CA GLY A 144 -0.77 -13.80 10.99
C GLY A 144 -0.25 -14.43 12.29
N ARG A 145 -0.87 -14.15 13.44
CA ARG A 145 -0.50 -14.72 14.76
C ARG A 145 0.98 -14.55 15.12
N GLY A 146 1.54 -13.38 14.82
CA GLY A 146 2.96 -13.07 15.05
C GLY A 146 3.86 -13.24 13.83
N ASN A 147 3.39 -13.84 12.73
CA ASN A 147 4.10 -13.86 11.47
C ASN A 147 3.47 -12.84 10.48
N PRO A 148 4.16 -11.73 10.15
CA PRO A 148 3.61 -10.72 9.25
C PRO A 148 3.41 -11.21 7.80
N GLU A 149 4.18 -12.20 7.33
CA GLU A 149 4.07 -12.72 5.96
C GLU A 149 2.85 -13.62 5.77
N ALA A 150 2.41 -14.29 6.83
CA ALA A 150 1.18 -15.08 6.85
C ALA A 150 -0.06 -14.24 7.18
N GLY A 151 0.14 -12.95 7.48
CA GLY A 151 -0.92 -11.99 7.79
C GLY A 151 -1.72 -11.59 6.57
N SER A 152 -2.99 -11.27 6.79
CA SER A 152 -3.89 -10.81 5.73
C SER A 152 -4.54 -9.50 6.16
N VAL A 153 -4.67 -8.57 5.22
CA VAL A 153 -5.34 -7.27 5.40
C VAL A 153 -6.63 -7.19 4.59
N ALA A 154 -6.81 -8.11 3.62
CA ALA A 154 -7.99 -8.14 2.78
C ALA A 154 -9.25 -8.59 3.55
N GLY A 155 -10.39 -8.01 3.21
CA GLY A 155 -11.69 -8.34 3.80
C GLY A 155 -11.94 -7.82 5.21
N ILE A 156 -10.99 -7.10 5.81
CA ILE A 156 -11.14 -6.55 7.15
C ILE A 156 -11.80 -5.16 7.06
N PRO A 157 -12.94 -4.92 7.72
CA PRO A 157 -13.54 -3.59 7.78
C PRO A 157 -12.70 -2.69 8.68
N LEU A 158 -12.14 -1.62 8.11
CA LEU A 158 -11.27 -0.67 8.79
C LEU A 158 -11.87 0.73 8.76
N LYS A 159 -11.56 1.53 9.79
CA LYS A 159 -11.85 2.96 9.80
C LYS A 159 -10.66 3.73 9.27
N PHE A 160 -10.87 4.49 8.21
CA PHE A 160 -9.91 5.46 7.68
C PHE A 160 -10.19 6.82 8.30
N VAL A 161 -9.27 7.29 9.14
CA VAL A 161 -9.48 8.44 10.03
C VAL A 161 -8.49 9.57 9.70
N LEU A 162 -9.01 10.79 9.57
CA LEU A 162 -8.25 12.01 9.42
C LEU A 162 -8.09 12.69 10.78
N ARG A 163 -6.87 12.77 11.31
CA ARG A 163 -6.57 13.40 12.61
C ARG A 163 -5.74 14.69 12.45
N PRO A 164 -6.14 15.80 13.09
CA PRO A 164 -5.32 16.99 13.14
C PRO A 164 -4.13 16.80 14.10
N TYR A 165 -2.97 17.30 13.72
CA TYR A 165 -1.79 17.38 14.58
C TYR A 165 -1.15 18.76 14.46
N LYS A 166 -0.58 19.24 15.57
CA LYS A 166 0.13 20.53 15.60
C LYS A 166 1.57 20.31 15.16
N VAL A 167 2.02 21.14 14.22
CA VAL A 167 3.43 21.22 13.81
C VAL A 167 3.93 22.61 14.14
N GLN A 168 5.06 22.66 14.82
CA GLN A 168 5.77 23.90 15.10
C GLN A 168 6.95 24.00 14.13
N VAL A 169 6.89 24.96 13.21
CA VAL A 169 8.00 25.28 12.32
C VAL A 169 8.53 26.65 12.74
N GLY A 170 9.60 26.65 13.54
CA GLY A 170 10.09 27.84 14.21
C GLY A 170 9.08 28.39 15.22
N GLU A 171 8.74 29.66 15.11
CA GLU A 171 7.79 30.33 16.02
C GLU A 171 6.31 30.19 15.60
N LYS A 172 6.04 29.63 14.40
CA LYS A 172 4.68 29.48 13.88
C LYS A 172 4.18 28.06 14.14
N SER A 173 3.07 27.97 14.87
CA SER A 173 2.30 26.73 14.98
C SER A 173 1.29 26.65 13.84
N SER A 174 1.26 25.51 13.15
CA SER A 174 0.27 25.20 12.11
C SER A 174 -0.41 23.87 12.44
N ILE A 175 -1.67 23.74 12.06
CA ILE A 175 -2.39 22.47 12.15
C ILE A 175 -2.24 21.77 10.80
N GLN A 176 -1.72 20.56 10.82
CA GLN A 176 -1.68 19.67 9.67
C GLN A 176 -2.57 18.47 9.95
N TYR A 177 -2.97 17.77 8.89
CA TYR A 177 -3.82 16.60 9.01
C TYR A 177 -3.05 15.36 8.58
N GLY A 178 -3.13 14.32 9.39
CA GLY A 178 -2.53 13.01 9.16
C GLY A 178 -3.63 11.99 9.01
N VAL A 179 -3.35 10.92 8.28
CA VAL A 179 -4.32 9.86 8.04
C VAL A 179 -3.85 8.56 8.67
N SER A 180 -4.76 7.84 9.31
CA SER A 180 -4.50 6.57 9.98
C SER A 180 -5.59 5.55 9.69
N LEU A 181 -5.21 4.27 9.72
CA LEU A 181 -6.14 3.15 9.69
C LEU A 181 -6.33 2.64 11.12
N GLU A 182 -7.58 2.52 11.53
CA GLU A 182 -7.97 2.08 12.87
C GLU A 182 -8.95 0.91 12.77
N PHE A 183 -8.70 -0.13 13.56
CA PHE A 183 -9.68 -1.18 13.83
C PHE A 183 -10.14 -1.03 15.29
N ARG A 184 -11.45 -0.78 15.49
CA ARG A 184 -12.00 -0.47 16.83
C ARG A 184 -12.65 -1.71 17.43
N ALA A 185 -12.17 -2.15 18.59
CA ALA A 185 -12.75 -3.23 19.39
C ALA A 185 -12.71 -2.84 20.89
N LYS A 186 -13.50 -3.51 21.75
CA LYS A 186 -13.61 -3.13 23.17
C LYS A 186 -12.48 -3.70 24.01
N SER A 187 -11.95 -4.86 23.62
CA SER A 187 -10.78 -5.50 24.26
C SER A 187 -9.81 -6.04 23.21
N LEU A 188 -8.55 -6.30 23.63
CA LEU A 188 -7.52 -6.89 22.77
C LEU A 188 -7.90 -8.30 22.31
N GLU A 189 -8.51 -9.10 23.19
CA GLU A 189 -8.98 -10.46 22.87
C GLU A 189 -10.12 -10.43 21.84
N GLU A 190 -11.08 -9.50 22.01
CA GLU A 190 -12.16 -9.29 21.06
C GLU A 190 -11.62 -8.82 19.71
N MET A 191 -10.61 -7.94 19.72
CA MET A 191 -9.94 -7.44 18.53
C MET A 191 -9.34 -8.59 17.71
N ALA A 192 -8.52 -9.43 18.33
CA ALA A 192 -7.91 -10.57 17.66
C ALA A 192 -8.96 -11.54 17.11
N ARG A 193 -10.01 -11.83 17.91
CA ARG A 193 -11.10 -12.71 17.49
C ARG A 193 -11.83 -12.17 16.26
N LEU A 194 -12.19 -10.87 16.25
CA LEU A 194 -12.91 -10.26 15.14
C LEU A 194 -12.05 -10.16 13.88
N LEU A 195 -10.77 -9.81 14.00
CA LEU A 195 -9.83 -9.79 12.88
C LEU A 195 -9.75 -11.17 12.21
N HIS A 196 -9.57 -12.24 12.99
CA HIS A 196 -9.54 -13.59 12.45
C HIS A 196 -10.87 -14.03 11.84
N ALA A 197 -12.00 -13.64 12.44
CA ALA A 197 -13.32 -13.95 11.90
C ALA A 197 -13.52 -13.32 10.52
N HIS A 198 -13.24 -12.02 10.37
CA HIS A 198 -13.39 -11.32 9.09
C HIS A 198 -12.47 -11.86 8.00
N THR A 199 -11.21 -12.15 8.33
CA THR A 199 -10.28 -12.78 7.37
C THR A 199 -10.78 -14.16 6.94
N ALA A 200 -11.31 -14.96 7.86
CA ALA A 200 -11.84 -16.29 7.55
C ALA A 200 -13.11 -16.21 6.69
N GLU A 201 -14.04 -15.33 7.03
CA GLU A 201 -15.26 -15.06 6.26
C GLU A 201 -14.93 -14.61 4.84
N PHE A 202 -13.99 -13.67 4.69
CA PHE A 202 -13.58 -13.18 3.38
C PHE A 202 -12.93 -14.27 2.53
N ARG A 203 -12.07 -15.10 3.15
CA ARG A 203 -11.48 -16.25 2.45
C ARG A 203 -12.53 -17.26 2.02
N GLN A 204 -13.54 -17.52 2.84
CA GLN A 204 -14.65 -18.40 2.48
C GLN A 204 -15.45 -17.84 1.30
N LEU A 205 -15.75 -16.54 1.28
CA LEU A 205 -16.45 -15.89 0.17
C LEU A 205 -15.68 -15.99 -1.14
N LEU A 206 -14.36 -15.84 -1.12
CA LEU A 206 -13.50 -16.02 -2.30
C LEU A 206 -13.34 -17.49 -2.72
N ALA A 207 -13.40 -18.41 -1.76
CA ALA A 207 -13.27 -19.85 -2.00
C ALA A 207 -14.59 -20.54 -2.37
N LEU A 208 -15.70 -19.81 -2.45
CA LEU A 208 -16.96 -20.37 -2.89
C LEU A 208 -16.78 -20.94 -4.31
N PRO A 209 -17.05 -22.23 -4.52
CA PRO A 209 -17.00 -22.81 -5.85
C PRO A 209 -18.00 -22.07 -6.74
N ALA A 210 -17.64 -21.85 -8.01
CA ALA A 210 -18.56 -21.34 -9.00
C ALA A 210 -19.87 -22.16 -8.91
N PRO A 211 -21.05 -21.52 -8.88
CA PRO A 211 -22.30 -22.23 -8.72
C PRO A 211 -22.44 -23.25 -9.84
N THR A 212 -22.28 -24.52 -9.51
CA THR A 212 -22.56 -25.69 -10.38
C THR A 212 -24.05 -26.01 -10.38
N SER A 213 -24.91 -25.01 -10.19
CA SER A 213 -26.34 -25.11 -10.38
C SER A 213 -26.68 -24.70 -11.81
N GLY A 214 -26.96 -25.73 -12.62
CA GLY A 214 -27.27 -25.62 -14.03
C GLY A 214 -28.35 -24.59 -14.34
N ILE A 215 -27.99 -23.65 -15.21
CA ILE A 215 -28.95 -23.17 -16.19
C ILE A 215 -28.96 -24.25 -17.25
N GLU A 216 -29.96 -25.14 -17.20
CA GLU A 216 -30.41 -25.87 -18.38
C GLU A 216 -30.87 -24.82 -19.39
N SER A 217 -29.92 -24.25 -20.13
CA SER A 217 -30.23 -23.67 -21.42
C SER A 217 -30.62 -24.85 -22.29
N GLU A 218 -31.92 -25.03 -22.53
CA GLU A 218 -32.40 -25.91 -23.60
C GLU A 218 -31.57 -25.59 -24.85
N PRO A 219 -30.92 -26.59 -25.47
CA PRO A 219 -30.15 -26.34 -26.68
C PRO A 219 -31.15 -25.98 -27.78
N VAL A 220 -31.21 -24.70 -28.14
CA VAL A 220 -31.78 -24.27 -29.41
C VAL A 220 -30.99 -25.01 -30.51
N SER A 221 -31.66 -25.96 -31.15
CA SER A 221 -31.16 -26.76 -32.25
C SER A 221 -30.94 -25.88 -33.48
N VAL A 222 -29.77 -25.26 -33.56
CA VAL A 222 -29.24 -24.75 -34.82
C VAL A 222 -28.35 -25.84 -35.39
N LEU A 223 -28.91 -26.62 -36.33
CA LEU A 223 -28.12 -27.40 -37.28
C LEU A 223 -27.41 -26.42 -38.22
N PRO A 224 -26.10 -26.59 -38.42
CA PRO A 224 -25.58 -26.48 -39.78
C PRO A 224 -24.75 -27.72 -40.15
N GLU A 225 -25.20 -28.31 -41.25
CA GLU A 225 -24.54 -29.09 -42.30
C GLU A 225 -23.09 -29.58 -42.05
N GLU A 226 -22.96 -30.89 -42.25
CA GLU A 226 -21.73 -31.67 -42.28
C GLU A 226 -20.73 -31.13 -43.31
N GLU A 227 -19.53 -30.77 -42.87
CA GLU A 227 -18.36 -30.83 -43.74
C GLU A 227 -17.19 -31.45 -42.97
N SER A 228 -16.90 -32.68 -43.38
CA SER A 228 -15.87 -33.57 -42.87
C SER A 228 -14.47 -32.97 -43.06
N TYR A 229 -13.70 -32.85 -41.98
CA TYR A 229 -12.24 -32.81 -42.06
C TYR A 229 -11.64 -33.74 -41.01
N LEU A 230 -11.14 -34.88 -41.48
CA LEU A 230 -10.32 -35.81 -40.72
C LEU A 230 -8.89 -35.24 -40.62
N PRO A 231 -8.28 -35.20 -39.42
CA PRO A 231 -6.83 -35.06 -39.31
C PRO A 231 -6.16 -36.40 -39.65
N GLU A 232 -5.30 -36.42 -40.67
CA GLU A 232 -4.37 -37.53 -40.92
C GLU A 232 -3.33 -37.62 -39.78
N GLU A 233 -3.25 -38.78 -39.15
CA GLU A 233 -2.13 -39.16 -38.29
C GLU A 233 -0.94 -39.65 -39.14
N ALA A 234 0.26 -39.20 -38.79
CA ALA A 234 1.51 -39.88 -39.08
C ALA A 234 2.56 -39.46 -38.02
N PRO A 235 3.66 -40.21 -37.85
CA PRO A 235 3.77 -41.36 -36.98
C PRO A 235 4.69 -41.08 -35.78
N GLY A 236 4.55 -41.86 -34.72
CA GLY A 236 5.46 -41.81 -33.56
C GLY A 236 6.89 -42.22 -33.92
N ASP A 237 7.85 -41.60 -33.22
CA ASP A 237 9.17 -42.18 -32.95
C ASP A 237 9.41 -42.11 -31.42
N PRO A 238 9.90 -43.20 -30.79
CA PRO A 238 9.88 -43.38 -29.35
C PRO A 238 11.23 -43.01 -28.72
N GLY A 239 11.23 -42.14 -27.72
CA GLY A 239 12.39 -41.96 -26.85
C GLY A 239 12.63 -40.55 -26.37
N ALA A 240 11.94 -40.15 -25.31
CA ALA A 240 12.46 -39.18 -24.36
C ALA A 240 11.90 -39.53 -22.98
N MET A 241 12.69 -40.32 -22.26
CA MET A 241 12.44 -40.76 -20.90
C MET A 241 12.75 -39.60 -19.96
N GLU A 242 11.80 -39.25 -19.10
CA GLU A 242 11.95 -38.28 -18.01
C GLU A 242 13.02 -38.76 -17.02
N THR A 243 13.99 -37.90 -16.69
CA THR A 243 14.98 -38.17 -15.64
C THR A 243 14.74 -37.28 -14.42
N GLN A 244 14.61 -37.92 -13.25
CA GLN A 244 14.33 -37.37 -11.92
C GLN A 244 15.43 -36.46 -11.30
N GLU A 245 16.39 -35.96 -12.09
CA GLU A 245 17.49 -35.13 -11.55
C GLU A 245 17.21 -33.62 -11.57
N GLU A 246 16.28 -33.12 -12.40
CA GLU A 246 15.92 -31.69 -12.42
C GLU A 246 15.01 -31.25 -11.26
N ALA A 247 14.45 -32.19 -10.50
CA ALA A 247 13.61 -31.90 -9.32
C ALA A 247 14.42 -31.72 -8.02
N VAL A 248 15.71 -32.07 -8.01
CA VAL A 248 16.55 -32.02 -6.79
C VAL A 248 17.39 -30.74 -6.71
N GLU A 249 17.69 -30.09 -7.84
CA GLU A 249 18.45 -28.83 -7.88
C GLU A 249 17.63 -27.59 -7.48
N ALA A 250 16.30 -27.64 -7.61
CA ALA A 250 15.41 -26.55 -7.20
C ALA A 250 15.24 -26.41 -5.67
N ALA A 251 15.61 -27.43 -4.88
CA ALA A 251 15.48 -27.43 -3.42
C ALA A 251 16.73 -26.94 -2.67
N ALA A 252 17.87 -26.76 -3.35
CA ALA A 252 19.14 -26.40 -2.72
C ALA A 252 19.43 -24.89 -2.63
N MET A 253 18.62 -24.03 -3.29
CA MET A 253 18.88 -22.59 -3.39
C MET A 253 18.10 -21.71 -2.39
N THR A 254 17.40 -22.31 -1.42
CA THR A 254 16.65 -21.58 -0.37
C THR A 254 17.41 -21.44 0.96
N GLY A 255 18.72 -21.73 0.99
CA GLY A 255 19.50 -21.84 2.23
C GLY A 255 20.34 -20.63 2.67
N GLU A 256 20.47 -19.56 1.88
CA GLU A 256 21.47 -18.50 2.17
C GLU A 256 20.92 -17.06 2.18
N PHE A 257 19.70 -16.84 2.71
CA PHE A 257 19.14 -15.49 2.81
C PHE A 257 19.06 -14.88 4.23
N TYR A 258 19.40 -15.62 5.30
CA TYR A 258 19.43 -15.07 6.66
C TYR A 258 20.79 -15.25 7.34
N GLY A 259 21.64 -14.22 7.25
CA GLY A 259 22.94 -14.25 7.94
C GLY A 259 23.68 -12.93 8.10
N LEU A 260 23.08 -11.76 7.86
CA LEU A 260 23.81 -10.48 7.94
C LEU A 260 22.97 -9.34 8.53
N PHE A 261 22.81 -9.35 9.86
CA PHE A 261 22.65 -8.13 10.65
C PHE A 261 23.54 -8.23 11.90
N PRO A 262 24.49 -7.30 12.12
CA PRO A 262 25.26 -7.24 13.35
C PRO A 262 24.38 -6.87 14.55
N GLU A 263 24.48 -7.67 15.62
CA GLU A 263 23.92 -7.36 16.94
C GLU A 263 24.57 -6.08 17.51
N GLU A 264 23.79 -5.02 17.73
CA GLU A 264 24.23 -3.90 18.58
C GLU A 264 23.81 -4.12 20.04
N ARG A 265 24.84 -4.03 20.89
CA ARG A 265 24.82 -4.20 22.34
C ARG A 265 23.94 -3.17 23.04
N GLY A 266 23.34 -3.63 24.15
CA GLY A 266 22.46 -2.87 25.01
C GLY A 266 23.01 -1.55 25.54
N VAL A 267 22.10 -0.58 25.64
CA VAL A 267 22.25 0.64 26.43
C VAL A 267 21.01 0.74 27.32
N GLU A 268 21.23 0.78 28.63
CA GLU A 268 20.20 0.88 29.66
C GLU A 268 19.43 2.21 29.59
N PRO A 269 18.14 2.22 29.98
CA PRO A 269 17.32 3.43 29.97
C PRO A 269 17.64 4.37 31.16
N PRO A 270 17.69 5.69 30.94
CA PRO A 270 17.85 6.65 32.04
C PRO A 270 16.56 6.79 32.89
N PRO A 271 16.69 7.15 34.19
CA PRO A 271 15.59 7.14 35.15
C PRO A 271 14.61 8.31 35.00
N ALA A 272 13.36 8.04 35.41
CA ALA A 272 12.21 8.93 35.36
C ALA A 272 12.35 10.15 36.29
N HIS A 273 12.00 11.33 35.77
CA HIS A 273 11.76 12.53 36.58
C HIS A 273 10.35 13.08 36.35
N ASP A 274 9.75 13.48 37.46
CA ASP A 274 8.34 13.86 37.67
C ASP A 274 7.84 15.05 36.84
N ALA A 275 6.54 15.00 36.54
CA ALA A 275 5.81 16.04 35.82
C ALA A 275 5.40 17.21 36.74
N PRO A 276 5.67 18.48 36.36
CA PRO A 276 4.99 19.61 36.96
C PRO A 276 3.72 20.01 36.18
N VAL A 277 2.60 19.85 36.89
CA VAL A 277 1.33 20.62 36.93
C VAL A 277 0.99 21.57 35.77
N SER A 278 -0.14 21.23 35.15
CA SER A 278 -1.09 22.05 34.38
C SER A 278 -1.11 23.56 34.70
N ASN A 279 -0.85 24.39 33.69
CA ASN A 279 -1.41 25.73 33.57
C ASN A 279 -1.73 26.03 32.09
N MET A 280 -2.97 25.75 31.67
CA MET A 280 -3.48 26.24 30.39
C MET A 280 -4.00 27.69 30.53
N PRO A 281 -3.62 28.60 29.64
CA PRO A 281 -4.33 29.88 29.50
C PRO A 281 -5.71 29.66 28.88
N ARG A 282 -6.75 30.16 29.56
CA ARG A 282 -8.16 30.11 29.15
C ARG A 282 -8.38 30.83 27.80
N ARG A 283 -9.32 30.30 27.01
CA ARG A 283 -9.70 30.78 25.68
C ARG A 283 -10.45 32.12 25.78
N ARG A 284 -10.08 33.09 24.94
CA ARG A 284 -10.66 34.45 24.82
C ARG A 284 -12.13 34.52 24.38
N SER A 285 -12.86 33.40 24.32
CA SER A 285 -14.28 33.38 23.97
C SER A 285 -15.22 33.56 25.17
N ASP A 286 -14.71 33.54 26.41
CA ASP A 286 -15.54 33.61 27.61
C ASP A 286 -15.64 35.02 28.23
N THR A 287 -14.97 36.01 27.65
CA THR A 287 -15.00 37.42 28.11
C THR A 287 -16.04 38.29 27.39
N ALA A 288 -16.81 37.74 26.44
CA ALA A 288 -17.81 38.52 25.69
C ALA A 288 -19.23 38.49 26.30
N HIS A 289 -19.44 37.79 27.43
CA HIS A 289 -20.76 37.67 28.08
C HIS A 289 -20.87 38.34 29.46
N GLN A 290 -19.85 39.08 29.91
CA GLN A 290 -19.90 39.82 31.19
C GLN A 290 -19.86 41.36 31.06
N GLU A 291 -19.76 41.92 29.85
CA GLU A 291 -19.85 43.39 29.63
C GLU A 291 -21.20 43.85 29.06
N ALA A 292 -22.24 43.02 29.12
CA ALA A 292 -23.61 43.38 28.70
C ALA A 292 -24.62 43.47 29.87
N LEU A 293 -24.15 43.39 31.13
CA LEU A 293 -24.98 43.55 32.33
C LEU A 293 -24.22 44.30 33.45
N ALA A 294 -23.73 45.50 33.13
CA ALA A 294 -23.33 46.53 34.10
C ALA A 294 -23.65 47.91 33.55
#